data_AF-A0A971L175-F1
#
_entry.id   AF-A0A971L175-F1
#
_cell.length_a   1.000
_cell.length_b   1.000
_cell.length_c   1.000
_cell.angle_alpha   90.00
_cell.angle_beta   90.00
_cell.angle_gamma   90.00
#
_symmetry.space_group_name_H-M   'P 1'
#
loop_
_entity.id
_entity.type
_entity.pdbx_description
1 polymer ?
#
loop_
_entity_poly.entity_id
_entity_poly.type
_entity_poly.pdbx_seq_one_letter_code
_entity_poly.pdbx_strand_id
1 'polypeptide(L)' 'MQGHITTPEQILVRQARERTGLTQALFARRISTPVATLRDWEQGRFTPPGGVLCLLRLLVNHPDLTNELVN' A
#
# COMPACT_ATOMS: atom_id res chain seq x y z
N MET A 1 26.35 -4.66 -4.03
CA MET A 1 25.11 -5.47 -4.18
C MET A 1 24.31 -5.33 -2.89
N GLN A 2 23.49 -4.28 -2.76
CA GLN A 2 22.62 -4.15 -1.59
C GLN A 2 21.50 -5.17 -1.77
N GLY A 3 21.49 -6.24 -0.98
CA GLY A 3 20.36 -7.16 -0.93
C GLY A 3 19.11 -6.36 -0.62
N HIS A 4 18.06 -6.49 -1.43
CA HIS A 4 16.77 -5.90 -1.09
C HIS A 4 16.28 -6.58 0.19
N ILE A 5 16.47 -5.92 1.32
CA ILE A 5 15.83 -6.32 2.57
C ILE A 5 14.37 -5.93 2.42
N THR A 6 13.52 -6.91 2.10
CA THR A 6 12.08 -6.68 2.04
C THR A 6 11.58 -6.40 3.45
N THR A 7 11.16 -5.17 3.74
CA THR A 7 10.70 -4.81 5.09
C THR A 7 9.28 -5.33 5.34
N PRO A 8 8.87 -5.55 6.60
CA PRO A 8 7.48 -5.89 6.93
C PRO A 8 6.48 -4.87 6.38
N GLU A 9 6.83 -3.59 6.36
CA GLU A 9 6.01 -2.52 5.81
C GLU A 9 5.86 -2.63 4.29
N GLN A 10 6.93 -2.95 3.59
CA GLN A 10 6.89 -3.19 2.15
C GLN A 10 5.96 -4.35 1.80
N ILE A 11 6.05 -5.46 2.57
CA ILE A 11 5.18 -6.62 2.41
C ILE A 11 3.72 -6.23 2.67
N LEU A 12 3.46 -5.47 3.73
CA LEU A 12 2.12 -5.01 4.10
C LEU A 12 1.48 -4.17 2.98
N VAL A 13 2.22 -3.25 2.37
CA VAL A 13 1.71 -2.39 1.28
C VAL A 13 1.27 -3.24 0.09
N ARG A 14 2.11 -4.21 -0.32
CA ARG A 14 1.79 -5.14 -1.42
C ARG A 14 0.56 -5.98 -1.10
N GLN A 15 0.52 -6.58 0.08
CA GLN A 15 -0.59 -7.42 0.52
C GLN A 15 -1.91 -6.64 0.55
N ALA A 16 -1.91 -5.42 1.07
CA ALA A 16 -3.10 -4.57 1.11
C ALA A 16 -3.64 -4.35 -0.32
N ARG A 17 -2.78 -3.94 -1.26
CA ARG A 17 -3.18 -3.74 -2.65
C ARG A 17 -3.70 -5.03 -3.30
N GLU A 18 -2.97 -6.13 -3.16
CA GLU A 18 -3.33 -7.40 -3.78
C GLU A 18 -4.67 -7.94 -3.29
N ARG A 19 -4.97 -7.78 -1.99
CA ARG A 19 -6.27 -8.19 -1.42
C ARG A 19 -7.46 -7.40 -1.96
N THR A 20 -7.25 -6.17 -2.42
CA THR A 20 -8.30 -5.38 -3.07
C THR A 20 -8.53 -5.73 -4.54
N GLY A 21 -7.61 -6.50 -5.16
CA GLY A 21 -7.64 -6.79 -6.59
C GLY A 21 -7.36 -5.56 -7.49
N LEU A 22 -6.98 -4.42 -6.92
CA LEU A 22 -6.74 -3.19 -7.67
C LEU A 22 -5.32 -3.13 -8.25
N THR A 23 -5.22 -2.44 -9.40
CA THR A 23 -3.92 -2.03 -9.94
C THR A 23 -3.24 -1.01 -9.03
N GLN A 24 -1.92 -0.83 -9.15
CA GLN A 24 -1.18 0.19 -8.39
C GLN A 24 -1.82 1.58 -8.54
N ALA A 25 -2.19 1.97 -9.76
CA ALA A 25 -2.77 3.28 -10.02
C ALA A 25 -4.14 3.47 -9.35
N LEU A 26 -5.02 2.46 -9.43
CA LEU A 26 -6.33 2.53 -8.80
C LEU A 26 -6.23 2.51 -7.28
N PHE A 27 -5.39 1.64 -6.72
CA PHE A 27 -5.16 1.58 -5.28
C PHE A 27 -4.57 2.88 -4.74
N ALA A 28 -3.53 3.41 -5.40
CA ALA A 28 -2.92 4.69 -5.04
C ALA A 28 -3.96 5.82 -5.02
N ARG A 29 -4.85 5.89 -6.02
CA ARG A 29 -5.94 6.86 -6.06
C ARG A 29 -6.89 6.70 -4.87
N ARG A 30 -7.29 5.46 -4.55
CA ARG A 30 -8.20 5.17 -3.42
C ARG A 30 -7.65 5.66 -2.10
N ILE A 31 -6.36 5.45 -1.83
CA ILE A 31 -5.70 5.90 -0.60
C ILE A 31 -5.10 7.32 -0.70
N SER A 32 -5.54 8.12 -1.67
CA SER A 32 -5.10 9.51 -1.89
C SER A 32 -3.57 9.68 -1.96
N THR A 33 -2.89 8.73 -2.58
CA THR A 33 -1.42 8.68 -2.64
C THR A 33 -0.95 8.73 -4.10
N PRO A 34 0.13 9.47 -4.43
CA PRO A 34 0.72 9.40 -5.76
C PRO A 34 1.19 7.98 -6.09
N VAL A 35 0.95 7.51 -7.32
CA VAL A 35 1.37 6.16 -7.74
C VAL A 35 2.89 5.94 -7.63
N ALA A 36 3.69 6.99 -7.79
CA ALA A 36 5.15 6.92 -7.62
C ALA A 36 5.50 6.62 -6.15
N THR A 37 4.86 7.31 -5.20
CA THR A 37 5.04 7.08 -3.76
C THR A 37 4.63 5.66 -3.36
N LEU A 38 3.49 5.16 -3.87
CA LEU A 38 3.09 3.76 -3.63
C LEU A 38 4.16 2.78 -4.14
N ARG A 39 4.74 3.03 -5.32
CA ARG A 39 5.81 2.19 -5.88
C ARG A 39 7.07 2.23 -5.04
N ASP A 40 7.47 3.39 -4.56
CA ASP A 40 8.64 3.51 -3.68
C ASP A 40 8.42 2.72 -2.37
N TRP A 41 7.20 2.72 -1.82
CA TRP A 41 6.85 1.88 -0.67
C TRP A 41 6.87 0.38 -1.01
N GLU A 42 6.22 -0.03 -2.10
CA GLU A 42 6.22 -1.44 -2.55
C GLU A 42 7.62 -1.93 -2.93
N GLN A 43 8.57 -1.05 -3.24
CA GLN A 43 9.97 -1.37 -3.52
C GLN A 43 10.87 -1.27 -2.28
N GLY A 44 10.36 -0.77 -1.15
CA GLY A 44 11.14 -0.61 0.08
C GLY A 44 12.12 0.56 0.03
N ARG A 45 11.95 1.51 -0.90
CA ARG A 45 12.77 2.73 -0.99
C ARG A 45 12.40 3.74 0.10
N PHE A 46 11.14 3.73 0.52
CA PHE A 46 10.62 4.54 1.63
C PHE A 46 9.65 3.73 2.49
N THR A 47 9.58 4.09 3.77
CA THR A 47 8.60 3.54 4.71
C THR A 47 7.33 4.40 4.68
N PRO A 48 6.13 3.81 4.57
CA PRO A 48 4.87 4.55 4.68
C PRO A 48 4.75 5.23 6.06
N PRO A 49 4.11 6.41 6.15
CA PRO A 49 3.79 7.03 7.44
C PRO A 49 2.93 6.10 8.33
N GLY A 50 3.04 6.24 9.66
CA GLY A 50 2.32 5.38 10.60
C GLY A 50 0.80 5.32 10.38
N GLY A 51 0.19 6.45 10.02
CA GLY A 51 -1.24 6.50 9.67
C GLY A 51 -1.59 5.66 8.43
N VAL A 52 -0.72 5.66 7.42
CA VAL A 52 -0.88 4.81 6.23
C VAL A 52 -0.70 3.35 6.59
N LEU A 53 0.28 2.99 7.42
CA LEU A 53 0.43 1.61 7.90
C LEU A 53 -0.82 1.10 8.65
N CYS A 54 -1.45 1.96 9.44
CA CYS A 54 -2.72 1.65 10.11
C CYS A 54 -3.83 1.36 9.08
N LEU A 55 -4.01 2.25 8.09
CA LEU A 55 -4.97 2.05 7.00
C LEU A 55 -4.70 0.76 6.23
N LEU A 56 -3.44 0.47 5.88
CA LEU A 56 -3.08 -0.73 5.12
C LEU A 56 -3.40 -2.01 5.90
N ARG A 57 -3.16 -2.04 7.21
CA ARG A 57 -3.58 -3.17 8.07
C ARG A 57 -5.09 -3.35 8.08
N LEU A 58 -5.85 -2.25 8.09
CA LEU A 58 -7.30 -2.30 8.01
C LEU A 58 -7.75 -2.87 6.66
N LEU A 59 -7.20 -2.38 5.55
CA LEU A 59 -7.53 -2.85 4.20
C LEU A 59 -7.10 -4.30 3.94
N VAL A 60 -6.04 -4.80 4.60
CA VAL A 60 -5.71 -6.23 4.56
C VAL A 60 -6.84 -7.06 5.16
N ASN A 61 -7.38 -6.67 6.31
CA ASN A 61 -8.44 -7.44 6.99
C ASN A 61 -9.82 -7.23 6.34
N HIS A 62 -10.07 -6.05 5.79
CA HIS A 62 -11.35 -5.65 5.21
C HIS A 62 -11.13 -4.97 3.85
N PRO A 63 -10.77 -5.73 2.80
CA PRO A 63 -10.47 -5.15 1.49
C PRO A 63 -11.67 -4.45 0.83
N ASP A 64 -12.90 -4.78 1.23
CA ASP A 64 -14.10 -4.11 0.70
C ASP A 64 -14.20 -2.63 1.09
N LEU A 65 -13.60 -2.22 2.22
CA LEU A 65 -13.56 -0.81 2.67
C LEU A 65 -12.88 0.11 1.67
N THR A 66 -12.06 -0.44 0.77
CA THR A 66 -11.46 0.32 -0.33
C THR A 66 -12.51 0.95 -1.25
N ASN A 67 -13.73 0.41 -1.29
CA ASN A 67 -14.85 0.97 -2.04
C ASN A 67 -15.36 2.29 -1.44
N GLU A 68 -15.29 2.43 -0.11
CA GLU A 68 -15.70 3.62 0.65
C GLU A 68 -14.65 4.73 0.61
N LEU A 69 -13.41 4.39 0.25
CA LEU A 69 -12.37 5.38 0.01
C LEU A 69 -12.64 6.04 -1.36
N VAL A 70 -13.38 7.14 -1.35
CA VAL A 70 -13.74 7.88 -2.57
C VAL A 70 -12.76 9.03 -2.79
N ASN A 71 -11.93 8.90 -3.83
CA ASN A 71 -11.19 9.97 -4.50
C ASN A 71 -11.30 9.78 -6.01
#